data_AF-A0A3E4GRU0-F1
#
_entry.id   AF-A0A3E4GRU0-F1
#
_cell.length_a   1.000
_cell.length_b   1.000
_cell.length_c   1.000
_cell.angle_alpha   90.00
_cell.angle_beta   90.00
_cell.angle_gamma   90.00
#
_symmetry.space_group_name_H-M   'P 1'
#
loop_
_entity.id
_entity.type
_entity.pdbx_description
1 polymer ?
#
loop_
_entity_poly.entity_id
_entity_poly.type
_entity_poly.pdbx_seq_one_letter_code
_entity_poly.pdbx_strand_id
1 'polypeptide(L)' 'MTVPEELLLFPFEFCNAQYQVIFSIHENNSHLHVHILVNTIDLTNGMLYNCDMHNFYAIRDHVKFVLQSYRL' A
#
# COMPACT_ATOMS: atom_id res chain seq x y z
N MET A 1 -5.28 -8.04 16.95
CA MET A 1 -6.38 -8.05 15.96
C MET A 1 -5.92 -8.98 14.84
N THR A 2 -6.78 -9.41 13.93
CA THR A 2 -6.33 -10.13 12.74
C THR A 2 -6.32 -9.15 11.58
N VAL A 3 -5.15 -8.94 10.99
CA VAL A 3 -4.98 -8.08 9.82
C VAL A 3 -5.80 -8.64 8.66
N PRO A 4 -6.62 -7.81 7.99
CA PRO A 4 -7.26 -8.16 6.72
C PRO A 4 -6.26 -8.67 5.69
N GLU A 5 -6.43 -9.87 5.14
CA GLU A 5 -5.57 -10.36 4.04
C GLU A 5 -5.63 -9.42 2.82
N GLU A 6 -6.74 -8.70 2.65
CA GLU A 6 -6.93 -7.73 1.57
C GLU A 6 -5.94 -6.55 1.66
N LEU A 7 -5.53 -6.16 2.88
CA LEU A 7 -4.46 -5.15 3.06
C LEU A 7 -3.09 -5.66 2.60
N LEU A 8 -2.89 -6.99 2.57
CA LEU A 8 -1.61 -7.60 2.18
C LEU A 8 -1.44 -7.64 0.65
N LEU A 9 -2.54 -7.71 -0.10
CA LEU A 9 -2.53 -7.88 -1.56
C LEU A 9 -2.51 -6.54 -2.30
N PHE A 10 -3.15 -5.52 -1.74
CA PHE A 10 -3.31 -4.24 -2.41
C PHE A 10 -2.01 -3.55 -2.86
N PRO A 11 -0.91 -3.54 -2.08
CA PRO A 11 0.31 -2.89 -2.53
C PRO A 11 0.89 -3.52 -3.81
N PHE A 12 0.67 -4.83 -4.02
CA PHE A 12 1.07 -5.53 -5.25
C PHE A 12 0.16 -5.18 -6.43
N GLU A 13 -1.16 -5.12 -6.21
CA GLU A 13 -2.13 -4.74 -7.24
C GLU A 13 -1.95 -3.28 -7.68
N PHE A 14 -1.72 -2.38 -6.73
CA PHE A 14 -1.52 -0.96 -6.98
C PHE A 14 -0.34 -0.68 -7.91
N CYS A 15 0.77 -1.37 -7.70
CA CYS A 15 1.93 -1.23 -8.55
C CYS A 15 1.85 -2.09 -9.82
N ASN A 16 0.78 -2.87 -10.03
CA ASN A 16 0.64 -3.83 -11.13
C ASN A 16 1.90 -4.70 -11.32
N ALA A 17 2.57 -5.06 -10.23
CA ALA A 17 3.90 -5.69 -10.19
C ALA A 17 5.05 -4.95 -10.94
N GLN A 18 4.84 -3.72 -11.40
CA GLN A 18 5.83 -2.88 -12.09
C GLN A 18 6.90 -2.34 -11.12
N TYR A 19 6.57 -2.24 -9.82
CA TYR A 19 7.47 -1.77 -8.78
C TYR A 19 7.58 -2.81 -7.66
N GLN A 20 8.75 -2.86 -7.04
CA GLN A 20 8.92 -3.63 -5.81
C GLN A 20 8.25 -2.87 -4.67
N VAL A 21 7.41 -3.56 -3.90
CA VAL A 21 6.72 -2.98 -2.75
C VAL A 21 7.01 -3.82 -1.51
N ILE A 22 7.29 -3.14 -0.40
CA ILE A 22 7.44 -3.72 0.93
C ILE A 22 6.42 -3.02 1.82
N PHE A 23 5.69 -3.76 2.64
CA PHE A 23 4.73 -3.19 3.57
C PHE A 23 4.83 -3.83 4.96
N SER A 24 4.39 -3.09 5.98
CA SER A 24 4.29 -3.55 7.36
C SER A 24 3.05 -2.95 8.01
N ILE A 25 2.39 -3.72 8.89
CA ILE A 25 1.20 -3.29 9.62
C ILE A 25 1.53 -3.37 11.11
N HIS A 26 1.38 -2.26 11.81
CA HIS A 26 1.70 -2.16 13.22
C HIS A 26 0.41 -2.05 14.04
N GLU A 27 0.08 -3.14 14.74
CA GLU A 27 -1.05 -3.19 15.69
C GLU A 27 -0.64 -2.94 17.15
N ASN A 28 0.67 -2.87 17.42
CA ASN A 28 1.24 -2.82 18.77
C ASN A 28 1.49 -1.39 19.30
N ASN A 29 1.03 -0.36 18.58
CA ASN A 29 1.15 1.04 18.96
C ASN A 29 -0.22 1.64 19.30
N SER A 30 -0.24 2.89 19.78
CA SER A 30 -1.47 3.61 20.18
C SER A 30 -2.49 3.78 19.05
N HIS A 31 -2.06 3.66 17.79
CA HIS A 31 -2.92 3.68 16.61
C HIS A 31 -2.48 2.63 15.60
N LEU A 32 -3.45 1.99 14.95
CA LEU A 32 -3.20 1.15 13.79
C LEU A 32 -2.60 2.02 12.68
N HIS A 33 -1.45 1.61 12.15
CA HIS A 33 -0.82 2.30 11.04
C HIS A 33 -0.10 1.31 10.13
N VAL A 34 -0.03 1.68 8.86
CA VAL A 34 0.53 0.87 7.78
C VAL A 34 1.73 1.62 7.19
N HIS A 35 2.87 0.96 7.11
CA HIS A 35 4.04 1.43 6.38
C HIS A 35 4.04 0.79 5.00
N ILE A 36 4.09 1.60 3.95
CA ILE A 36 4.22 1.13 2.56
C ILE A 36 5.47 1.80 1.99
N LEU A 37 6.42 0.98 1.54
CA LEU A 37 7.64 1.40 0.88
C LEU A 37 7.61 0.90 -0.56
N VAL A 38 7.69 1.82 -1.52
CA VAL A 38 7.71 1.50 -2.95
C VAL A 38 9.10 1.82 -3.47
N ASN A 39 9.75 0.85 -4.11
CA ASN A 39 10.94 1.13 -4.90
C ASN A 39 10.51 1.98 -6.09
N THR A 40 11.09 3.17 -6.21
CA THR A 40 10.75 4.11 -7.27
C THR A 40 11.42 3.75 -8.59
N ILE A 41 12.08 2.61 -8.74
CA ILE A 41 12.58 2.14 -10.03
C ILE A 41 11.57 1.18 -10.65
N ASP A 42 11.10 1.52 -11.85
CA ASP A 42 10.27 0.66 -12.68
C ASP A 42 11.08 -0.57 -13.08
N LEU A 43 10.62 -1.75 -12.69
CA LEU A 43 11.33 -3.01 -12.91
C LEU A 43 11.28 -3.47 -14.38
N THR A 44 10.38 -2.92 -15.19
CA THR A 44 10.20 -3.31 -16.60
C THR A 44 11.14 -2.55 -17.52
N ASN A 45 11.49 -1.30 -17.19
CA ASN A 45 12.26 -0.41 -18.06
C ASN A 45 13.39 0.36 -17.35
N GLY A 46 13.53 0.25 -16.02
CA GLY A 46 14.59 0.89 -15.23
C GLY A 46 14.40 2.39 -14.98
N MET A 47 13.27 2.97 -15.38
CA MET A 47 13.02 4.40 -15.23
C MET A 47 12.59 4.75 -13.81
N LEU A 48 12.96 5.95 -13.37
CA LEU A 48 12.50 6.49 -12.10
C LEU A 48 11.00 6.81 -12.19
N TYR A 49 10.26 6.23 -11.25
CA TYR A 49 8.86 6.49 -10.96
C TYR A 49 8.63 7.99 -10.77
N ASN A 50 7.80 8.54 -11.64
CA ASN A 50 7.26 9.87 -11.47
C ASN A 50 6.00 9.75 -10.62
N CYS A 51 6.13 9.99 -9.32
CA CYS A 51 5.03 9.84 -8.37
C CYS A 51 3.89 10.79 -8.72
N ASP A 52 2.82 10.26 -9.33
CA ASP A 52 1.57 10.99 -9.54
C ASP A 52 0.79 11.04 -8.22
N MET A 53 0.32 12.22 -7.84
CA MET A 53 -0.57 12.41 -6.69
C MET A 53 -1.86 11.58 -6.81
N HIS A 54 -2.32 11.26 -8.02
CA HIS A 54 -3.44 10.36 -8.23
C HIS A 54 -3.20 8.97 -7.62
N ASN A 55 -1.99 8.44 -7.81
CA ASN A 55 -1.57 7.14 -7.29
C ASN A 55 -1.54 7.15 -5.75
N PHE A 56 -1.06 8.23 -5.14
CA PHE A 56 -1.14 8.40 -3.68
C PHE A 56 -2.57 8.36 -3.15
N TYR A 57 -3.50 9.08 -3.80
CA TYR A 57 -4.90 9.10 -3.37
C TYR A 57 -5.61 7.76 -3.56
N ALA A 58 -5.31 7.03 -4.63
CA ALA A 58 -5.83 5.69 -4.85
C ALA A 58 -5.41 4.71 -3.72
N ILE A 59 -4.14 4.76 -3.27
CA ILE A 59 -3.70 3.98 -2.11
C ILE A 59 -4.48 4.36 -0.87
N ARG A 60 -4.54 5.65 -0.57
CA ARG A 60 -5.22 6.16 0.63
C ARG A 60 -6.67 5.69 0.68
N ASP A 61 -7.39 5.80 -0.43
CA ASP A 61 -8.82 5.52 -0.48
C ASP A 61 -9.11 4.02 -0.41
N HIS A 62 -8.26 3.18 -1.01
CA HIS A 62 -8.34 1.74 -0.82
C HIS A 62 -8.08 1.32 0.63
N VAL A 63 -7.00 1.82 1.25
CA VAL A 63 -6.69 1.53 2.65
C VAL A 63 -7.86 1.95 3.55
N LYS A 64 -8.47 3.12 3.31
CA LYS A 64 -9.67 3.56 4.03
C LYS A 64 -10.85 2.60 3.85
N PHE A 65 -11.12 2.16 2.61
CA PHE A 65 -12.21 1.23 2.32
C PHE A 65 -12.04 -0.10 3.06
N VAL A 66 -10.82 -0.66 3.05
CA VAL A 66 -10.53 -1.90 3.78
C VAL A 66 -10.61 -1.67 5.28
N LEU A 67 -10.09 -0.59 5.85
CA LEU A 67 -10.23 -0.34 7.29
C LEU A 67 -11.70 -0.21 7.73
N GLN A 68 -12.52 0.46 6.93
CA GLN A 68 -13.96 0.59 7.17
C GLN A 68 -14.69 -0.77 7.19
N SER A 69 -14.31 -1.72 6.33
CA SER A 69 -14.94 -3.05 6.31
C SER A 69 -14.68 -3.85 7.59
N TYR A 70 -13.61 -3.53 8.33
CA TYR A 70 -13.27 -4.13 9.62
C TYR A 70 -13.71 -3.30 10.83
N ARG A 71 -14.45 -2.19 10.60
CA ARG A 71 -14.90 -1.24 11.62
C ARG A 71 -13.75 -0.61 12.41
N LEU A 72 -12.62 -0.38 11.72
CA LEU A 72 -11.42 0.26 12.26
C LEU A 72 -11.29 1.70 11.77
#